data_AF-A0A151SP59-F1
#
_entry.id   AF-A0A151SP59-F1
#
_cell.length_a   1.000
_cell.length_b   1.000
_cell.length_c   1.000
_cell.angle_alpha   90.00
_cell.angle_beta   90.00
_cell.angle_gamma   90.00
#
_symmetry.space_group_name_H-M   'P 1'
#
loop_
_entity.id
_entity.type
_entity.pdbx_description
1 polymer ?
#
loop_
_entity_poly.entity_id
_entity_poly.type
_entity_poly.pdbx_seq_one_letter_code
_entity_poly.pdbx_strand_id
1 'polypeptide(L)'
;MQMLYKTCGATNAAGRGFEERRDTAFSVMENGVVTGHGFYTTSYQAVYVMGQCEGDVGDSDCGECVKNAVQRAQVECGSSISGQVFLHKCFISYSYYPNGVPSRSSSTAASYSSSSSGQNPGKTAAIILGGAAGVAFLVILLLFARSLKKKHDGMIYVRQ
;
A
#
# COMPACT_ATOMS: atom_id res chain seq x y z
N MET A 1 -14.02 -15.25 7.21
CA MET A 1 -13.33 -13.99 6.84
C MET A 1 -13.29 -13.84 5.33
N GLN A 2 -13.64 -12.66 4.79
CA GLN A 2 -13.71 -12.41 3.36
C GLN A 2 -12.46 -11.67 2.86
N MET A 3 -11.87 -12.15 1.77
CA MET A 3 -10.79 -11.46 1.07
C MET A 3 -11.39 -10.29 0.29
N LEU A 4 -10.85 -9.09 0.48
CA LEU A 4 -11.26 -7.90 -0.27
C LEU A 4 -10.48 -7.79 -1.58
N TYR A 5 -9.16 -7.94 -1.52
CA TYR A 5 -8.27 -7.76 -2.65
C TYR A 5 -6.92 -8.45 -2.42
N LYS A 6 -6.26 -8.87 -3.51
CA LYS A 6 -4.90 -9.41 -3.48
C LYS A 6 -4.06 -8.84 -4.62
N THR A 7 -2.79 -8.53 -4.32
CA THR A 7 -1.75 -8.26 -5.33
C THR A 7 -0.65 -9.30 -5.16
N CYS A 8 -0.22 -9.90 -6.26
CA CYS A 8 0.98 -10.74 -6.28
C CYS A 8 1.97 -10.12 -7.27
N GLY A 9 3.26 -10.14 -6.94
CA GLY A 9 4.30 -9.69 -7.84
C GLY A 9 4.36 -10.52 -9.12
N ALA A 10 4.72 -9.88 -10.24
CA ALA A 10 4.88 -10.58 -11.52
C ALA A 10 6.10 -11.53 -11.54
N THR A 11 7.04 -11.33 -10.63
CA THR A 11 8.27 -12.11 -10.54
C THR A 11 8.07 -13.27 -9.56
N ASN A 12 8.46 -14.47 -9.98
CA ASN A 12 8.52 -15.65 -9.13
C ASN A 12 9.93 -15.87 -8.59
N ALA A 13 10.03 -16.55 -7.46
CA ALA A 13 11.32 -16.87 -6.85
C ALA A 13 12.13 -17.78 -7.77
N ALA A 14 13.41 -17.45 -7.96
CA ALA A 14 14.35 -18.32 -8.64
C ALA A 14 15.02 -19.25 -7.60
N GLY A 15 14.90 -20.56 -7.79
CA GLY A 15 15.50 -21.57 -6.91
C GLY A 15 14.51 -22.20 -5.91
N ARG A 16 15.03 -23.04 -5.02
CA ARG A 16 14.24 -23.76 -4.01
C ARG A 16 14.32 -23.08 -2.65
N GLY A 17 13.29 -23.26 -1.82
CA GLY A 17 13.27 -22.84 -0.42
C GLY A 17 12.76 -21.42 -0.17
N PHE A 18 12.31 -20.70 -1.19
CA PHE A 18 11.64 -19.41 -0.99
C PHE A 18 10.33 -19.59 -0.21
N GLU A 19 9.49 -20.56 -0.59
CA GLU A 19 8.22 -20.78 0.11
C GLU A 19 8.44 -21.11 1.59
N GLU A 20 9.42 -21.95 1.91
CA GLU A 20 9.79 -22.29 3.29
C GLU A 20 10.22 -21.06 4.11
N ARG A 21 11.08 -20.20 3.53
CA ARG A 21 11.52 -18.96 4.19
C ARG A 21 10.34 -18.00 4.39
N ARG A 22 9.48 -17.87 3.39
CA ARG A 22 8.27 -17.03 3.46
C ARG A 22 7.32 -17.55 4.53
N ASP A 23 7.04 -18.84 4.55
CA ASP A 23 6.12 -19.47 5.49
C ASP A 23 6.65 -19.40 6.92
N THR A 24 7.98 -19.50 7.11
CA THR A 24 8.63 -19.24 8.40
C THR A 24 8.46 -17.78 8.83
N ALA A 25 8.69 -16.82 7.92
CA ALA A 25 8.49 -15.40 8.21
C ALA A 25 7.04 -15.11 8.61
N PHE A 26 6.07 -15.72 7.91
CA PHE A 26 4.65 -15.60 8.24
C PHE A 26 4.33 -16.18 9.62
N SER A 27 4.86 -17.34 9.99
CA SER A 27 4.63 -17.93 11.31
C SER A 27 5.12 -17.03 12.45
N VAL A 28 6.28 -16.36 12.26
CA VAL A 28 6.78 -15.37 13.23
C VAL A 28 5.85 -14.15 13.29
N MET A 29 5.39 -13.67 12.14
CA MET A 29 4.47 -12.54 12.05
C MET A 29 3.11 -12.83 12.70
N GLU A 30 2.53 -14.02 12.51
CA GLU A 30 1.25 -14.43 13.09
C GLU A 30 1.26 -14.33 14.63
N ASN A 31 2.35 -14.74 15.27
CA ASN A 31 2.50 -14.57 16.73
C ASN A 31 2.81 -13.11 17.09
N GLY A 32 3.64 -12.46 16.28
CA GLY A 32 4.05 -11.08 16.50
C GLY A 32 2.89 -10.09 16.51
N VAL A 33 1.90 -10.24 15.62
CA VAL A 33 0.74 -9.33 15.56
C VAL A 33 -0.14 -9.40 16.81
N VAL A 34 -0.20 -10.55 17.48
CA VAL A 34 -0.93 -10.72 18.74
C VAL A 34 -0.19 -9.98 19.86
N THR A 35 1.14 -10.14 19.95
CA THR A 35 1.95 -9.45 20.96
C THR A 35 2.14 -7.96 20.69
N GLY A 36 2.04 -7.56 19.43
CA GLY A 36 2.21 -6.18 18.95
C GLY A 36 0.88 -5.41 18.85
N HIS A 37 -0.20 -5.93 19.44
CA HIS A 37 -1.53 -5.31 19.46
C HIS A 37 -2.00 -4.86 18.08
N GLY A 38 -1.93 -5.78 17.10
CA GLY A 38 -2.44 -5.54 15.77
C GLY A 38 -1.42 -5.04 14.75
N PHE A 39 -0.15 -4.85 15.10
CA PHE A 39 0.88 -4.53 14.11
C PHE A 39 2.19 -5.26 14.40
N TYR A 40 2.77 -5.87 13.36
CA TYR A 40 4.08 -6.49 13.47
C TYR A 40 4.82 -6.52 12.14
N THR A 41 6.12 -6.33 12.20
CA THR A 41 7.03 -6.47 11.06
C THR A 41 8.23 -7.30 11.46
N THR A 42 8.69 -8.14 10.55
CA THR A 42 9.90 -8.93 10.75
C THR A 42 10.54 -9.29 9.42
N SER A 43 11.76 -9.81 9.49
CA SER A 43 12.40 -10.41 8.33
C SER A 43 13.04 -11.73 8.70
N TYR A 44 12.95 -12.69 7.78
CA TYR A 44 13.59 -13.99 7.91
C TYR A 44 14.25 -14.37 6.58
N GLN A 45 15.56 -14.60 6.61
CA GLN A 45 16.36 -15.01 5.44
C GLN A 45 15.98 -14.27 4.14
N ALA A 46 16.12 -12.95 4.13
CA ALA A 46 15.82 -12.07 3.00
C ALA A 46 14.32 -11.91 2.65
N VAL A 47 13.39 -12.54 3.37
CA VAL A 47 11.96 -12.25 3.26
C VAL A 47 11.57 -11.24 4.32
N TYR A 48 11.07 -10.08 3.91
CA TYR A 48 10.42 -9.12 4.79
C TYR A 48 8.91 -9.38 4.81
N VAL A 49 8.29 -9.32 5.98
CA VAL A 49 6.84 -9.46 6.16
C VAL A 49 6.31 -8.39 7.10
N MET A 50 5.07 -7.99 6.86
CA MET A 50 4.32 -7.07 7.72
C MET A 50 2.87 -7.54 7.82
N GLY A 51 2.35 -7.54 9.04
CA GLY A 51 0.95 -7.79 9.35
C GLY A 51 0.36 -6.60 10.10
N GLN A 52 -0.88 -6.25 9.75
CA GLN A 52 -1.63 -5.17 10.39
C GLN A 52 -3.10 -5.54 10.53
N CYS A 53 -3.69 -5.29 11.68
CA CYS A 53 -5.11 -5.43 11.97
C CYS A 53 -5.78 -4.05 12.08
N GLU A 54 -7.09 -4.02 11.91
CA GLU A 54 -7.89 -2.83 12.18
C GLU A 54 -7.92 -2.53 13.69
N GLY A 55 -8.04 -1.25 14.07
CA GLY A 55 -7.83 -0.82 15.46
C GLY A 55 -8.92 -1.24 16.45
N ASP A 56 -10.07 -1.69 15.98
CA ASP A 56 -11.18 -2.23 16.79
C ASP A 56 -11.10 -3.75 16.99
N VAL A 57 -10.10 -4.41 16.43
CA VAL A 57 -9.95 -5.87 16.43
C VAL A 57 -9.20 -6.32 17.69
N GLY A 58 -9.79 -7.24 18.44
CA GLY A 58 -9.12 -7.85 19.59
C GLY A 58 -7.93 -8.73 19.17
N ASP A 59 -6.97 -8.93 20.08
CA ASP A 59 -5.72 -9.65 19.79
C ASP A 59 -5.95 -11.07 19.22
N SER A 60 -6.96 -11.81 19.72
CA SER A 60 -7.31 -13.14 19.20
C SER A 60 -7.81 -13.10 17.76
N ASP A 61 -8.75 -12.21 17.48
CA ASP A 61 -9.37 -12.04 16.16
C ASP A 61 -8.35 -11.52 15.15
N CYS A 62 -7.40 -10.70 15.61
CA CYS A 62 -6.28 -10.24 14.81
C CYS A 62 -5.38 -11.42 14.39
N GLY A 63 -4.99 -12.28 15.34
CA GLY A 63 -4.21 -13.48 15.06
C GLY A 63 -4.91 -14.40 14.06
N GLU A 64 -6.22 -14.65 14.24
CA GLU A 64 -6.99 -15.44 13.29
C GLU A 64 -7.09 -14.78 11.91
N CYS A 65 -7.22 -13.45 11.86
CA CYS A 65 -7.31 -12.73 10.59
C CYS A 65 -6.04 -12.81 9.80
N VAL A 66 -4.91 -12.56 10.45
CA VAL A 66 -3.60 -12.64 9.83
C VAL A 66 -3.32 -14.06 9.36
N LYS A 67 -3.66 -15.08 10.14
CA LYS A 67 -3.56 -16.49 9.73
C LYS A 67 -4.40 -16.81 8.50
N ASN A 68 -5.64 -16.32 8.42
CA ASN A 68 -6.46 -16.46 7.22
C ASN A 68 -5.82 -15.75 6.02
N ALA A 69 -5.29 -14.53 6.21
CA ALA A 69 -4.61 -13.78 5.16
C ALA A 69 -3.36 -14.50 4.64
N VAL A 70 -2.59 -15.15 5.53
CA VAL A 70 -1.42 -15.98 5.19
C VAL A 70 -1.82 -17.16 4.31
N GLN A 71 -2.86 -17.92 4.70
CA GLN A 71 -3.37 -19.03 3.89
C GLN A 71 -3.80 -18.56 2.50
N ARG A 72 -4.46 -17.40 2.43
CA ARG A 72 -4.82 -16.79 1.14
C ARG A 72 -3.58 -16.43 0.33
N ALA A 73 -2.56 -15.81 0.92
CA ALA A 73 -1.32 -15.47 0.21
C ALA A 73 -0.63 -16.72 -0.36
N GLN A 74 -0.58 -17.81 0.40
CA GLN A 74 0.04 -19.08 -0.03
C GLN A 74 -0.65 -19.67 -1.25
N VAL A 75 -1.98 -19.71 -1.25
CA VAL A 75 -2.78 -20.26 -2.37
C VAL A 75 -2.82 -19.32 -3.56
N GLU A 76 -2.98 -18.02 -3.32
CA GLU A 76 -3.28 -17.03 -4.36
C GLU A 76 -2.05 -16.42 -5.02
N CYS A 77 -0.91 -16.37 -4.31
CA CYS A 77 0.33 -15.81 -4.82
C CYS A 77 1.42 -16.85 -5.09
N GLY A 78 1.25 -18.11 -4.66
CA GLY A 78 2.12 -19.23 -5.03
C GLY A 78 3.60 -18.91 -4.82
N SER A 79 4.41 -18.98 -5.88
CA SER A 79 5.85 -18.71 -5.87
C SER A 79 6.23 -17.23 -6.07
N SER A 80 5.26 -16.31 -6.09
CA SER A 80 5.52 -14.89 -6.30
C SER A 80 6.36 -14.33 -5.16
N ILE A 81 7.41 -13.56 -5.50
CA ILE A 81 8.40 -13.05 -4.53
C ILE A 81 7.87 -11.92 -3.64
N SER A 82 6.73 -11.36 -4.00
CA SER A 82 6.09 -10.30 -3.24
C SER A 82 4.57 -10.42 -3.35
N GLY A 83 3.89 -9.95 -2.33
CA GLY A 83 2.44 -9.96 -2.35
C GLY A 83 1.83 -9.14 -1.22
N GLN A 84 0.58 -8.81 -1.43
CA GLN A 84 -0.26 -8.04 -0.52
C GLN A 84 -1.64 -8.67 -0.51
N VAL A 85 -2.16 -8.97 0.67
CA VAL A 85 -3.51 -9.54 0.84
C VAL A 85 -4.27 -8.70 1.83
N PHE A 86 -5.43 -8.20 1.39
CA PHE A 86 -6.35 -7.42 2.20
C PHE A 86 -7.58 -8.26 2.52
N LEU A 87 -7.82 -8.49 3.80
CA LEU A 87 -9.08 -9.01 4.33
C LEU A 87 -9.84 -7.85 4.99
N HIS A 88 -11.10 -8.10 5.36
CA HIS A 88 -11.93 -7.06 5.98
C HIS A 88 -11.32 -6.44 7.25
N LYS A 89 -10.63 -7.25 8.06
CA LYS A 89 -10.15 -6.90 9.40
C LYS A 89 -8.62 -6.80 9.51
N CYS A 90 -7.89 -7.15 8.46
CA CYS A 90 -6.43 -7.18 8.48
C CYS A 90 -5.81 -7.16 7.09
N PHE A 91 -4.53 -6.86 7.06
CA PHE A 91 -3.67 -6.74 5.91
C PHE A 91 -2.35 -7.46 6.18
N ILE A 92 -1.85 -8.17 5.17
CA ILE A 92 -0.48 -8.67 5.18
C ILE A 92 0.25 -8.27 3.91
N SER A 93 1.56 -8.08 4.03
CA SER A 93 2.46 -7.92 2.89
C SER A 93 3.75 -8.70 3.10
N TYR A 94 4.35 -9.12 1.99
CA TYR A 94 5.66 -9.75 1.99
C TYR A 94 6.48 -9.35 0.77
N SER A 95 7.80 -9.37 0.89
CA SER A 95 8.73 -9.09 -0.20
C SER A 95 10.06 -9.79 0.02
N TYR A 96 10.57 -10.45 -1.02
CA TYR A 96 11.87 -11.09 -1.03
C TYR A 96 12.95 -10.17 -1.58
N TYR A 97 14.06 -10.05 -0.85
CA TYR A 97 15.20 -9.24 -1.20
C TYR A 97 16.45 -10.12 -1.34
N PRO A 98 16.82 -10.56 -2.55
CA PRO A 98 17.95 -11.47 -2.74
C PRO A 98 19.29 -10.92 -2.20
N ASN A 99 19.42 -9.58 -2.11
CA ASN A 99 20.59 -8.89 -1.57
C ASN A 99 20.45 -8.52 -0.07
N GLY A 100 19.46 -9.08 0.63
CA GLY A 100 19.14 -8.75 2.03
C GLY A 100 18.09 -7.65 2.15
N VAL A 101 17.32 -7.70 3.24
CA VAL A 101 16.28 -6.70 3.53
C VAL A 101 16.96 -5.38 3.90
N PRO A 102 16.59 -4.24 3.28
CA PRO A 102 17.15 -2.95 3.67
C PRO A 102 16.80 -2.62 5.12
N SER A 103 17.81 -2.56 6.01
CA SER A 103 17.62 -2.08 7.38
C SER A 103 17.49 -0.55 7.36
N ARG A 104 16.30 -0.07 7.72
CA ARG A 104 16.07 1.36 7.97
C ARG A 104 16.69 1.69 9.33
N SER A 105 17.94 2.15 9.34
CA SER A 105 18.45 2.86 10.52
C SER A 105 17.54 4.06 10.76
N SER A 106 16.88 4.08 11.91
CA SER A 106 15.90 5.07 12.32
C SER A 106 16.53 6.44 12.52
N SER A 107 16.65 7.22 11.45
CA SER A 107 16.85 8.68 11.50
C SER A 107 16.80 9.26 10.09
N THR A 108 15.59 9.55 9.58
CA THR A 108 15.24 10.80 8.86
C THR A 108 13.73 10.73 8.66
N ALA A 109 13.00 11.79 9.01
CA ALA A 109 11.58 11.93 8.74
C ALA A 109 11.32 11.67 7.24
N ALA A 110 10.75 10.50 6.91
CA ALA A 110 10.39 10.16 5.55
C ALA A 110 9.07 10.87 5.24
N SER A 111 9.21 12.04 4.64
CA SER A 111 8.24 12.67 3.76
C SER A 111 7.48 11.62 2.95
N TYR A 112 6.16 11.68 3.05
CA TYR A 112 5.21 10.87 2.28
C TYR A 112 5.58 10.95 0.80
N SER A 113 6.22 9.90 0.31
CA SER A 113 6.58 9.74 -1.09
C SER A 113 5.90 8.46 -1.53
N SER A 114 4.74 8.64 -2.16
CA SER A 114 3.94 7.59 -2.77
C SER A 114 4.79 6.77 -3.74
N SER A 115 5.12 5.54 -3.34
CA SER A 115 5.82 4.59 -4.20
C SER A 115 4.85 4.02 -5.22
N SER A 116 4.80 4.61 -6.41
CA SER A 116 4.26 3.95 -7.59
C SER A 116 5.24 2.88 -8.07
N SER A 117 4.74 1.67 -8.11
CA SER A 117 5.31 0.46 -8.69
C SER A 117 6.01 0.71 -10.04
N GLY A 118 7.26 0.22 -10.11
CA GLY A 118 8.20 0.13 -11.23
C GLY A 118 7.75 0.62 -12.61
N GLN A 119 8.44 1.64 -13.15
CA GLN A 119 8.17 2.11 -14.50
C GLN A 119 9.43 2.57 -15.22
N ASN A 120 9.55 2.03 -16.43
CA ASN A 120 10.37 2.52 -17.54
C ASN A 120 10.42 4.06 -17.57
N PRO A 121 11.56 4.66 -17.97
CA PRO A 121 11.82 6.11 -17.88
C PRO A 121 10.80 7.01 -18.59
N GLY A 122 9.91 6.47 -19.43
CA GLY A 122 8.83 7.22 -20.08
C GLY A 122 7.66 7.63 -19.17
N LYS A 123 7.41 6.97 -18.03
CA LYS A 123 6.21 7.26 -17.21
C LYS A 123 6.41 8.31 -16.11
N THR A 124 7.63 8.48 -15.59
CA THR A 124 7.94 9.49 -14.56
C THR A 124 7.78 10.92 -15.08
N ALA A 125 8.07 11.17 -16.36
CA ALA A 125 7.90 12.48 -16.98
C ALA A 125 6.42 12.92 -17.05
N ALA A 126 5.50 11.97 -17.27
CA ALA A 126 4.08 12.25 -17.45
C ALA A 126 3.41 12.80 -16.17
N ILE A 127 3.83 12.33 -14.99
CA ILE A 127 3.27 12.76 -13.70
C ILE A 127 3.67 14.21 -13.40
N ILE A 128 4.94 14.56 -13.66
CA ILE A 128 5.48 15.90 -13.38
C ILE A 128 4.88 16.94 -14.34
N LEU A 129 4.72 16.59 -15.62
CA LEU A 129 4.12 17.48 -16.63
C LEU A 129 2.60 17.61 -16.46
N GLY A 130 1.91 16.53 -16.08
CA GLY A 130 0.45 16.53 -15.89
C GLY A 130 -0.01 17.35 -14.67
N GLY A 131 0.73 17.31 -13.57
CA GLY A 131 0.40 18.05 -12.35
C GLY A 131 0.36 19.57 -12.56
N ALA A 132 1.37 20.12 -13.25
CA ALA A 132 1.44 21.57 -13.53
C ALA A 132 0.30 22.04 -14.44
N ALA A 133 -0.02 21.28 -15.50
CA ALA A 133 -1.11 21.61 -16.42
C ALA A 133 -2.49 21.52 -15.74
N GLY A 134 -2.70 20.51 -14.89
CA GLY A 134 -3.95 20.34 -14.14
C GLY A 134 -4.23 21.49 -13.18
N VAL A 135 -3.21 21.95 -12.44
CA VAL A 135 -3.33 23.10 -11.52
C VAL A 135 -3.64 24.38 -12.29
N ALA A 136 -2.96 24.65 -13.41
CA ALA A 136 -3.23 25.82 -14.23
C ALA A 136 -4.66 25.83 -14.79
N PHE A 137 -5.13 24.69 -15.30
CA PHE A 137 -6.49 24.56 -15.81
C PHE A 137 -7.55 24.78 -14.72
N LEU A 138 -7.34 24.24 -13.52
CA LEU A 138 -8.24 24.46 -12.38
C LEU A 138 -8.31 25.93 -11.98
N VAL A 139 -7.16 26.62 -11.92
CA VAL A 139 -7.11 28.06 -11.61
C VAL A 139 -7.87 28.88 -12.66
N ILE A 140 -7.69 28.56 -13.95
CA ILE A 140 -8.43 29.23 -15.05
C ILE A 140 -9.93 29.00 -14.92
N LEU A 141 -10.38 27.77 -14.66
CA LEU A 141 -11.80 27.46 -14.44
C LEU A 141 -12.39 28.21 -13.25
N LEU A 142 -11.64 28.31 -12.14
CA LEU A 142 -12.08 29.07 -10.96
C LEU A 142 -12.20 30.57 -11.25
N LEU A 143 -11.28 31.14 -12.03
CA LEU A 143 -11.34 32.55 -12.45
C LEU A 143 -12.54 32.80 -13.38
N PHE A 144 -12.82 31.90 -14.32
CA PHE A 144 -14.01 31.96 -15.17
C PHE A 144 -15.31 31.80 -14.38
N ALA A 145 -15.38 30.86 -13.44
CA ALA A 145 -16.55 30.70 -12.58
C ALA A 145 -16.80 31.96 -11.72
N ARG A 146 -15.72 32.59 -11.21
CA ARG A 146 -15.81 33.87 -10.49
C ARG A 146 -16.26 35.02 -11.38
N SER A 147 -15.81 35.10 -12.64
CA SER A 147 -16.23 36.14 -13.57
C SER A 147 -17.70 35.99 -13.97
N LEU A 148 -18.19 34.75 -14.13
CA LEU A 148 -19.61 34.45 -14.37
C LEU A 148 -20.48 34.77 -13.14
N LYS A 149 -20.04 34.43 -11.93
CA LYS A 149 -20.75 34.82 -10.69
C LYS A 149 -20.79 36.33 -10.50
N LYS A 150 -19.68 37.03 -10.74
CA LYS A 150 -19.62 38.50 -10.72
C LYS A 150 -20.58 39.14 -11.74
N LYS A 151 -20.79 38.48 -12.88
CA LYS A 151 -21.77 38.90 -13.90
C LYS A 151 -23.22 38.66 -13.46
N HIS A 152 -23.47 37.64 -12.64
CA HIS A 152 -24.79 37.38 -12.05
C HIS A 152 -25.11 38.39 -10.93
N ASP A 153 -24.14 38.74 -10.09
CA ASP A 153 -24.30 39.75 -9.04
C ASP A 153 -24.46 41.18 -9.60
N GLY A 154 -23.84 41.48 -10.75
CA GLY A 154 -24.03 42.75 -11.46
C GLY A 154 -25.35 42.88 -12.23
N MET A 155 -26.01 41.76 -12.56
CA MET A 155 -27.32 41.77 -13.24
C MET A 155 -28.49 41.97 -12.26
N ILE A 156 -28.29 41.68 -10.97
CA ILE A 156 -29.27 41.98 -9.91
C ILE A 156 -29.36 43.49 -9.63
N TYR A 157 -28.29 44.27 -9.84
CA TYR A 157 -28.28 45.72 -9.55
C TYR A 157 -28.79 46.61 -10.69
N VAL A 158 -28.97 46.09 -11.92
CA VAL A 158 -29.43 46.88 -13.10
C VAL A 158 -30.93 46.66 -13.39
N ARG A 159 -31.62 45.83 -12.61
CA ARG A 159 -33.06 45.57 -12.75
C ARG A 159 -33.89 46.07 -11.55
N GLN A 160 -33.42 47.13 -10.89
CA GLN A 160 -34.20 47.90 -9.92
C GLN A 160 -34.12 49.39 -10.27
#